data_AF-A2Q6H9-F1
#
_entry.id   AF-A2Q6H9-F1
#
_cell.length_a   1.000
_cell.length_b   1.000
_cell.length_c   1.000
_cell.angle_alpha   90.00
_cell.angle_beta   90.00
_cell.angle_gamma   90.00
#
_symmetry.space_group_name_H-M   'P 1'
#
loop_
_entity.id
_entity.type
_entity.pdbx_description
1 polymer ?
#
loop_
_entity_poly.entity_id
_entity_poly.type
_entity_poly.pdbx_seq_one_letter_code
_entity_poly.pdbx_strand_id
1 'polypeptide(L)'
;VFIVAQDFKGWVYGFEVEAIDTTGAGDSFVGGFLSILSAHKHIYKDEKILREALDFANACGAATVTGRGAIPSLPTKSSVLRVMLTY
;
A
#
# COMPACT_ATOMS: atom_id res chain seq x y z
N VAL A 1 8.71 1.02 -2.46
CA VAL A 1 8.99 1.93 -1.33
C VAL A 1 10.31 1.57 -0.69
N PHE A 2 11.16 2.56 -0.42
CA PHE A 2 12.39 2.38 0.35
C PHE A 2 12.10 2.59 1.84
N ILE A 3 12.59 1.68 2.69
CA ILE A 3 12.48 1.74 4.14
C ILE A 3 13.81 2.22 4.71
N VAL A 4 13.73 3.19 5.62
CA VAL A 4 14.82 3.56 6.52
C VAL A 4 14.24 3.63 7.93
N ALA A 5 14.66 2.68 8.78
CA ALA A 5 14.37 2.64 10.21
C ALA A 5 15.69 2.63 10.98
N GLN A 6 15.62 2.74 12.31
CA GLN A 6 16.80 2.79 13.16
C GLN A 6 17.69 1.54 13.01
N ASP A 7 17.07 0.36 12.97
CA ASP A 7 17.79 -0.92 12.99
C ASP A 7 17.82 -1.64 11.63
N PHE A 8 17.06 -1.16 10.63
CA PHE A 8 16.96 -1.81 9.34
C PHE A 8 16.66 -0.85 8.18
N LYS A 9 17.05 -1.28 6.98
CA LYS A 9 16.76 -0.59 5.71
C LYS A 9 16.46 -1.63 4.65
N GLY A 10 15.67 -1.26 3.66
CA GLY A 10 15.34 -2.20 2.59
C GLY A 10 14.33 -1.67 1.61
N TRP A 11 13.90 -2.52 0.70
CA TRP A 11 12.87 -2.19 -0.29
C TRP A 11 11.65 -3.10 -0.09
N VAL A 12 10.49 -2.53 -0.36
CA VAL A 12 9.22 -3.24 -0.57
C VAL A 12 8.74 -2.84 -1.96
N TYR A 13 8.74 -3.79 -2.88
CA TYR A 13 8.39 -3.54 -4.27
C TYR A 13 6.87 -3.37 -4.42
N GLY A 14 6.46 -2.61 -5.43
CA GLY A 14 5.05 -2.45 -5.76
C GLY A 14 4.50 -3.65 -6.53
N PHE A 15 3.22 -3.58 -6.84
CA PHE A 15 2.53 -4.56 -7.68
C PHE A 15 2.40 -4.03 -9.10
N GLU A 16 2.66 -4.87 -10.09
CA GLU A 16 2.48 -4.55 -11.49
C GLU A 16 0.99 -4.61 -11.85
N VAL A 17 0.48 -3.55 -12.47
CA VAL A 17 -0.92 -3.42 -12.88
C VAL A 17 -1.00 -2.57 -14.15
N GLU A 18 -2.07 -2.75 -14.92
CA GLU A 18 -2.39 -1.85 -16.02
C GLU A 18 -3.01 -0.56 -15.45
N ALA A 19 -2.26 0.55 -15.52
CA ALA A 19 -2.71 1.84 -15.00
C ALA A 19 -3.58 2.59 -16.01
N ILE A 20 -4.77 3.02 -15.56
CA ILE A 20 -5.72 3.85 -16.31
C ILE A 20 -5.58 5.33 -15.92
N ASP A 21 -5.50 5.63 -14.63
CA ASP A 21 -5.35 6.98 -14.08
C ASP A 21 -4.60 6.93 -12.75
N THR A 22 -3.48 7.63 -12.63
CA THR A 22 -2.64 7.58 -11.42
C THR A 22 -3.10 8.51 -10.30
N THR A 23 -4.14 9.31 -10.55
CA THR A 23 -4.69 10.28 -9.61
C THR A 23 -5.19 9.59 -8.34
N GLY A 24 -4.70 10.01 -7.16
CA GLY A 24 -5.10 9.47 -5.86
C GLY A 24 -4.37 8.20 -5.40
N ALA A 25 -3.44 7.66 -6.21
CA ALA A 25 -2.65 6.47 -5.82
C ALA A 25 -1.85 6.70 -4.53
N GLY A 26 -1.26 7.89 -4.37
CA GLY A 26 -0.53 8.28 -3.16
C GLY A 26 -1.42 8.40 -1.93
N ASP A 27 -2.60 9.02 -2.07
CA ASP A 27 -3.58 9.13 -0.98
C ASP A 27 -4.08 7.75 -0.54
N SER A 28 -4.32 6.86 -1.51
CA SER A 28 -4.70 5.48 -1.26
C SER A 28 -3.59 4.68 -0.57
N PHE A 29 -2.34 4.85 -0.98
CA PHE A 29 -1.17 4.28 -0.30
C PHE A 29 -1.11 4.76 1.16
N VAL A 30 -1.19 6.07 1.40
CA VAL A 30 -1.13 6.63 2.75
C VAL A 30 -2.30 6.15 3.59
N GLY A 31 -3.52 6.16 3.05
CA GLY A 31 -4.71 5.64 3.74
C GLY A 31 -4.58 4.16 4.10
N GLY A 32 -4.08 3.34 3.18
CA GLY A 32 -3.78 1.93 3.42
C GLY A 32 -2.77 1.73 4.54
N PHE A 33 -1.64 2.45 4.49
CA PHE A 33 -0.61 2.38 5.51
C PHE A 33 -1.13 2.83 6.89
N LEU A 34 -1.83 3.97 6.95
CA LEU A 34 -2.39 4.52 8.18
C LEU A 34 -3.44 3.58 8.79
N SER A 35 -4.20 2.85 7.98
CA SER A 35 -5.18 1.89 8.48
C SER A 35 -4.53 0.82 9.36
N ILE A 36 -3.35 0.33 8.98
CA ILE A 36 -2.60 -0.68 9.75
C ILE A 36 -1.84 -0.02 10.89
N LEU A 37 -1.19 1.13 10.65
CA LEU A 37 -0.48 1.88 11.71
C LEU A 37 -1.39 2.24 12.87
N SER A 38 -2.67 2.55 12.60
CA SER A 38 -3.65 2.90 13.63
C SER A 38 -3.90 1.76 14.63
N ALA A 39 -3.77 0.49 14.19
CA ALA A 39 -3.84 -0.70 15.01
C ALA A 39 -2.48 -1.10 15.62
N HIS A 40 -1.36 -0.71 15.00
CA HIS A 40 0.00 -1.11 15.39
C HIS A 40 0.94 0.09 15.58
N LYS A 41 0.80 0.81 16.71
CA LYS A 41 1.52 2.07 16.99
C LYS A 41 3.05 1.98 16.99
N HIS A 42 3.62 0.79 17.15
CA HIS A 42 5.07 0.55 17.17
C HIS A 42 5.56 -0.28 15.98
N ILE A 43 4.84 -0.22 14.85
CA ILE A 43 5.17 -0.97 13.63
C ILE A 43 6.62 -0.79 13.16
N TYR A 44 7.23 0.37 13.40
CA TYR A 44 8.63 0.65 13.04
C TYR A 44 9.67 -0.17 13.82
N LYS A 45 9.26 -0.88 14.89
CA LYS A 45 10.13 -1.79 15.66
C LYS A 45 10.09 -3.23 15.17
N ASP A 46 9.13 -3.56 14.31
CA ASP A 46 8.91 -4.90 13.78
C ASP A 46 8.98 -4.83 12.25
N GLU A 47 10.13 -5.22 11.69
CA GLU A 47 10.35 -5.19 10.24
C GLU A 47 9.29 -6.01 9.49
N LYS A 48 8.83 -7.13 10.05
CA LYS A 48 7.86 -7.99 9.38
C LYS A 48 6.51 -7.28 9.27
N ILE A 49 5.99 -6.75 10.37
CA ILE A 49 4.70 -6.02 10.36
C ILE A 49 4.82 -4.77 9.48
N LEU A 50 5.96 -4.06 9.53
CA LEU A 50 6.17 -2.90 8.66
C LEU A 50 6.12 -3.26 7.18
N ARG A 51 6.76 -4.37 6.78
CA ARG A 51 6.72 -4.85 5.40
C ARG A 51 5.30 -5.23 4.98
N GLU A 52 4.57 -5.98 5.80
CA GLU A 52 3.17 -6.33 5.54
C GLU A 52 2.27 -5.09 5.37
N ALA A 53 2.50 -4.04 6.17
CA ALA A 53 1.76 -2.79 6.01
C ALA A 53 2.10 -2.03 4.72
N LEU A 54 3.38 -2.05 4.32
CA LEU A 54 3.81 -1.44 3.07
C LEU A 54 3.36 -2.24 1.85
N ASP A 55 3.28 -3.55 1.92
CA ASP A 55 2.69 -4.39 0.87
C ASP A 55 1.21 -4.05 0.70
N PHE A 56 0.45 -3.98 1.80
CA PHE A 56 -0.96 -3.56 1.74
C PHE A 56 -1.10 -2.14 1.15
N ALA A 57 -0.27 -1.20 1.58
CA ALA A 57 -0.29 0.17 1.06
C ALA A 57 0.09 0.25 -0.43
N ASN A 58 1.10 -0.50 -0.87
CA ASN A 58 1.45 -0.62 -2.28
C ASN A 58 0.29 -1.20 -3.10
N ALA A 59 -0.39 -2.22 -2.59
CA ALA A 59 -1.55 -2.81 -3.24
C ALA A 59 -2.76 -1.84 -3.28
N CYS A 60 -2.95 -0.98 -2.27
CA CYS A 60 -3.92 0.09 -2.32
C CYS A 60 -3.64 1.07 -3.48
N GLY A 61 -2.39 1.54 -3.58
CA GLY A 61 -1.97 2.41 -4.68
C GLY A 61 -2.19 1.75 -6.05
N ALA A 62 -1.72 0.51 -6.20
CA ALA A 62 -1.86 -0.26 -7.44
C ALA A 62 -3.33 -0.51 -7.81
N ALA A 63 -4.20 -0.86 -6.87
CA ALA A 63 -5.62 -1.04 -7.15
C ALA A 63 -6.29 0.27 -7.57
N THR A 64 -5.89 1.39 -6.98
CA THR A 64 -6.46 2.73 -7.27
C THR A 64 -6.22 3.14 -8.72
N VAL A 65 -5.02 2.86 -9.24
CA VAL A 65 -4.67 3.29 -10.60
C VAL A 65 -5.42 2.57 -11.71
N THR A 66 -6.16 1.50 -11.37
CA THR A 66 -7.03 0.77 -12.31
C THR A 66 -8.41 1.42 -12.49
N GLY A 67 -8.71 2.50 -11.75
CA GLY A 67 -9.93 3.31 -11.87
C GLY A 67 -9.67 4.70 -12.47
N ARG A 68 -10.70 5.56 -12.54
CA ARG A 68 -10.58 6.98 -12.93
C ARG A 68 -10.95 7.94 -11.78
N GLY A 69 -10.12 8.94 -11.55
CA GLY A 69 -10.29 9.96 -10.50
C GLY A 69 -9.91 9.47 -9.10
N ALA A 70 -9.40 10.37 -8.25
CA ALA A 70 -8.88 10.04 -6.91
C ALA A 70 -9.89 9.32 -6.01
N ILE A 71 -10.92 10.04 -5.54
CA ILE A 71 -11.88 9.52 -4.56
C ILE A 71 -12.72 8.36 -5.14
N PRO A 72 -13.25 8.44 -6.37
CA PRO A 72 -14.07 7.36 -6.94
C PRO A 72 -13.29 6.04 -7.14
N SER A 73 -11.97 6.11 -7.29
CA SER A 73 -11.11 4.93 -7.51
C SER A 73 -10.49 4.38 -6.24
N LEU A 74 -10.79 4.94 -5.06
CA LEU A 74 -10.30 4.38 -3.81
C LEU A 74 -10.77 2.91 -3.68
N PRO A 75 -9.86 1.97 -3.40
CA PRO A 75 -10.14 0.57 -3.54
C PRO A 75 -10.92 0.04 -2.33
N THR A 76 -11.73 -0.98 -2.56
CA THR A 76 -12.25 -1.80 -1.46
C THR A 76 -11.17 -2.75 -0.94
N LYS A 77 -11.30 -3.21 0.31
CA LYS A 77 -10.38 -4.22 0.87
C LYS A 77 -10.27 -5.47 -0.01
N SER A 78 -11.38 -5.92 -0.60
CA SER A 78 -11.39 -7.08 -1.49
C SER A 78 -10.60 -6.84 -2.79
N SER A 79 -10.66 -5.62 -3.35
CA SER A 79 -9.85 -5.24 -4.52
C SER A 79 -8.36 -5.23 -4.20
N VAL A 80 -7.98 -4.71 -3.03
CA VAL A 80 -6.58 -4.72 -2.55
C VAL A 80 -6.07 -6.15 -2.38
N LEU A 81 -6.85 -7.02 -1.72
CA LEU A 81 -6.48 -8.42 -1.55
C LEU A 81 -6.33 -9.16 -2.89
N ARG A 82 -7.13 -8.82 -3.90
CA ARG A 82 -6.97 -9.38 -5.24
C ARG A 82 -5.61 -9.04 -5.85
N VAL A 83 -5.18 -7.78 -5.73
CA VAL A 83 -3.85 -7.34 -6.19
C VAL A 83 -2.76 -8.13 -5.48
N MET A 84 -2.87 -8.31 -4.16
CA MET A 84 -1.87 -9.04 -3.36
C MET A 84 -1.81 -10.55 -3.66
N LEU A 85 -2.92 -11.17 -4.07
CA LEU A 85 -3.00 -12.61 -4.34
C LEU A 85 -2.65 -13.00 -5.79
N THR A 86 -2.53 -12.02 -6.68
CA THR A 86 -2.24 -12.26 -8.10
C THR A 86 -0.74 -12.47 -8.35
N TYR A 87 0.11 -12.32 -7.31
CA TYR A 87 1.56 -12.45 -7.31
C TYR A 87 2.06 -13.14 -6.05
#